data_AF-A0A349QA75-F1
#
_entry.id   AF-A0A349QA75-F1
#
_cell.length_a   1.000
_cell.length_b   1.000
_cell.length_c   1.000
_cell.angle_alpha   90.00
_cell.angle_beta   90.00
_cell.angle_gamma   90.00
#
_symmetry.space_group_name_H-M   'P 1'
#
loop_
_entity.id
_entity.type
_entity.pdbx_description
1 polymer ?
#
loop_
_entity_poly.entity_id
_entity_poly.type
_entity_poly.pdbx_seq_one_letter_code
_entity_poly.pdbx_strand_id
1 'polypeptide(L)'
;KMVVRHGKYGPFLACPNYPKCKNIKRIVEVVGKCPKCGGDVSKRTSKAGKTFYSCTNYPKCDFISWDIPAPYFCPDCGSTMKVVKRDDKTYYVCTNHGCKHRELVKEEE
;
A
#
# COMPACT_ATOMS: atom_id res chain seq x y z
N LYS A 1 17.08 12.98 -12.81
CA LYS A 1 16.99 12.49 -11.41
C LYS A 1 16.02 13.39 -10.64
N MET A 2 14.99 12.83 -10.01
CA MET A 2 14.08 13.59 -9.12
C MET A 2 14.60 13.53 -7.67
N VAL A 3 14.30 14.56 -6.89
CA VAL A 3 14.69 14.69 -5.47
C VAL A 3 13.44 14.70 -4.59
N VAL A 4 13.52 14.07 -3.41
CA VAL A 4 12.44 14.12 -2.42
C VAL A 4 12.48 15.49 -1.74
N ARG A 5 11.36 16.20 -1.75
CA ARG A 5 11.14 17.44 -1.00
C ARG A 5 9.87 17.31 -0.16
N HIS A 6 9.75 18.12 0.89
CA HIS A 6 8.60 18.12 1.80
C HIS A 6 7.75 19.36 1.59
N GLY A 7 6.42 19.20 1.60
CA GLY A 7 5.45 20.29 1.51
C GLY A 7 4.25 20.05 2.42
N LYS A 8 3.24 20.94 2.33
CA LYS A 8 2.02 20.90 3.16
C LYS A 8 1.27 19.55 3.13
N TYR A 9 1.36 18.82 2.02
CA TYR A 9 0.65 17.56 1.79
C TYR A 9 1.54 16.32 1.94
N GLY A 10 2.74 16.47 2.52
CA GLY A 10 3.72 15.40 2.70
C GLY A 10 4.88 15.45 1.70
N PRO A 11 5.70 14.39 1.65
CA PRO A 11 6.85 14.30 0.75
C PRO A 11 6.41 14.10 -0.71
N PHE A 12 7.14 14.72 -1.63
CA PHE A 12 6.92 14.61 -3.08
C PHE A 12 8.24 14.58 -3.83
N LEU A 13 8.23 13.97 -5.01
CA LEU A 13 9.35 13.98 -5.94
C LEU A 13 9.29 15.25 -6.78
N ALA A 14 10.39 16.00 -6.81
CA ALA A 14 10.51 17.24 -7.58
C ALA A 14 11.75 17.21 -8.47
N CYS A 15 11.77 18.05 -9.51
CA CYS A 15 13.01 18.34 -10.21
C CYS A 15 14.02 19.02 -9.27
N PRO A 16 15.34 18.79 -9.45
CA PRO A 16 16.38 19.42 -8.63
C PRO A 16 16.27 20.95 -8.60
N ASN A 17 15.94 21.55 -9.76
CA ASN A 17 15.77 23.00 -9.95
C ASN A 17 14.39 23.55 -9.54
N TYR A 18 13.63 22.84 -8.71
CA TYR A 18 12.40 23.40 -8.12
C TYR A 18 12.76 24.63 -7.26
N PRO A 19 12.07 25.79 -7.41
CA PRO A 19 10.75 26.01 -8.03
C PRO A 19 10.76 26.43 -9.51
N LYS A 20 11.93 26.60 -10.15
CA LYS A 20 12.03 27.00 -11.57
C LYS A 20 11.45 25.94 -12.52
N CYS A 21 11.63 24.66 -12.19
CA CYS A 21 10.94 23.55 -12.86
C CYS A 21 9.83 23.01 -11.94
N LYS A 22 8.57 23.19 -12.35
CA LYS A 22 7.37 22.84 -11.56
C LYS A 22 6.91 21.38 -11.73
N ASN A 23 7.69 20.54 -12.41
CA ASN A 23 7.37 19.12 -12.55
C ASN A 23 7.54 18.43 -11.19
N ILE A 24 6.42 18.01 -10.61
CA ILE A 24 6.33 17.31 -9.33
C ILE A 24 5.53 16.02 -9.50
N LYS A 25 5.91 14.98 -8.75
CA LYS A 25 5.15 13.73 -8.66
C LYS A 25 4.88 13.42 -7.19
N ARG A 26 3.64 13.03 -6.91
CA ARG A 26 3.27 12.57 -5.58
C ARG A 26 3.93 11.21 -5.30
N ILE A 27 4.51 11.05 -4.12
CA ILE A 27 4.96 9.75 -3.65
C ILE A 27 3.71 9.00 -3.19
N VAL A 28 3.43 7.87 -3.84
CA VAL A 28 2.32 6.99 -3.49
C VAL A 28 2.90 5.86 -2.67
N GLU A 29 2.48 5.75 -1.41
CA GLU A 29 2.84 4.62 -0.56
C GLU A 29 2.11 3.37 -1.04
N VAL A 30 2.86 2.49 -1.70
CA VAL A 30 2.39 1.16 -2.08
C VAL A 30 2.49 0.29 -0.84
N VAL A 31 1.35 -0.20 -0.38
CA VAL A 31 1.25 -1.03 0.83
C VAL A 31 1.13 -2.50 0.51
N GLY A 32 0.67 -2.84 -0.69
CA GLY A 32 0.54 -4.23 -1.07
C GLY A 32 0.10 -4.50 -2.50
N LYS A 33 -0.17 -5.77 -2.80
CA LYS A 33 -0.59 -6.23 -4.12
C LYS A 33 -2.10 -6.46 -4.17
N CYS A 34 -2.69 -6.15 -5.32
CA CYS A 34 -4.11 -6.26 -5.54
C CYS A 34 -4.50 -7.73 -5.81
N PRO A 35 -5.45 -8.32 -5.05
CA PRO A 35 -5.94 -9.69 -5.33
C PRO A 35 -6.57 -9.85 -6.70
N LYS A 36 -7.21 -8.80 -7.23
CA LYS A 36 -8.00 -8.89 -8.48
C LYS A 36 -7.13 -8.83 -9.73
N CYS A 37 -6.06 -8.04 -9.71
CA CYS A 37 -5.27 -7.76 -10.92
C CYS A 37 -3.74 -7.85 -10.73
N GLY A 38 -3.25 -8.13 -9.52
CA GLY A 38 -1.81 -8.13 -9.22
C GLY A 38 -1.16 -6.74 -9.22
N GLY A 39 -1.90 -5.68 -9.52
CA GLY A 39 -1.41 -4.30 -9.49
C GLY A 39 -1.10 -3.80 -8.08
N ASP A 40 -0.49 -2.62 -7.98
CA ASP A 40 -0.12 -2.03 -6.70
C ASP A 40 -1.34 -1.44 -5.98
N VAL A 41 -1.40 -1.63 -4.66
CA VAL A 41 -2.42 -1.07 -3.78
C VAL A 41 -1.81 0.05 -2.96
N SER A 42 -2.49 1.19 -2.97
CA SER A 42 -2.06 2.43 -2.31
C SER A 42 -2.97 2.79 -1.15
N LYS A 43 -2.38 3.37 -0.10
CA LYS A 43 -3.12 3.98 1.01
C LYS A 43 -3.78 5.29 0.55
N ARG A 44 -5.08 5.42 0.77
CA ARG A 44 -5.87 6.61 0.45
C ARG A 44 -6.75 7.00 1.63
N THR A 45 -7.18 8.26 1.66
CA THR A 45 -8.09 8.77 2.69
C THR A 45 -9.38 9.21 2.01
N SER A 46 -10.50 8.73 2.54
CA SER A 46 -11.84 9.07 2.05
C SER A 46 -12.21 10.51 2.42
N LYS A 47 -13.25 11.06 1.78
CA LYS A 47 -13.79 12.39 2.13
C LYS A 47 -14.21 12.49 3.60
N ALA A 48 -14.63 11.37 4.20
CA ALA A 48 -14.99 11.27 5.61
C ALA A 48 -13.79 11.08 6.56
N GLY A 49 -12.55 11.16 6.05
CA GLY A 49 -11.33 11.02 6.86
C GLY A 49 -10.89 9.58 7.15
N LYS A 50 -11.69 8.56 6.78
CA LYS A 50 -11.30 7.15 6.96
C LYS A 50 -10.25 6.73 5.94
N THR A 51 -9.22 6.03 6.40
CA THR A 51 -8.18 5.43 5.53
C THR A 51 -8.73 4.17 4.88
N PHE A 52 -8.47 4.01 3.59
CA PHE A 52 -8.78 2.81 2.81
C PHE A 52 -7.63 2.51 1.84
N TYR A 53 -7.56 1.27 1.40
CA TYR A 53 -6.53 0.77 0.50
C TYR A 53 -7.15 0.45 -0.85
N SER A 54 -6.64 1.07 -1.92
CA SER A 54 -7.24 0.92 -3.26
C SER A 54 -6.20 0.66 -4.32
N CYS A 55 -6.58 -0.10 -5.34
CA CYS A 55 -5.71 -0.37 -6.47
C CYS A 55 -5.36 0.91 -7.23
N THR A 56 -4.09 1.04 -7.59
CA THR A 56 -3.57 2.14 -8.41
C THR A 56 -4.11 2.12 -9.85
N ASN A 57 -4.55 0.96 -10.34
CA ASN A 57 -5.10 0.77 -11.69
C ASN A 57 -6.57 1.20 -11.85
N TYR A 58 -7.19 1.83 -10.85
CA TYR A 58 -8.53 2.41 -11.02
C TYR A 58 -8.59 3.37 -12.22
N PRO A 59 -9.60 3.30 -13.12
CA PRO A 59 -10.86 2.56 -13.03
C PRO A 59 -10.84 1.12 -13.56
N LYS A 60 -9.71 0.64 -14.10
CA LYS A 60 -9.59 -0.74 -14.63
C LYS A 60 -9.68 -1.80 -13.53
N CYS A 61 -9.33 -1.45 -12.30
CA CYS A 61 -9.51 -2.28 -11.12
C CYS A 61 -10.19 -1.47 -10.01
N ASP A 62 -11.34 -1.95 -9.55
CA ASP A 62 -12.22 -1.35 -8.53
C ASP A 62 -11.91 -1.85 -7.11
N PHE A 63 -10.80 -2.57 -6.91
CA PHE A 63 -10.46 -3.16 -5.63
C PHE A 63 -10.25 -2.07 -4.56
N ILE A 64 -11.03 -2.20 -3.48
CA ILE A 64 -10.96 -1.37 -2.28
C ILE A 64 -11.02 -2.29 -1.06
N SER A 65 -10.19 -2.02 -0.06
CA SER A 65 -10.17 -2.72 1.22
C SER A 65 -10.03 -1.73 2.38
N TRP A 66 -10.69 -2.02 3.49
CA TRP A 66 -10.48 -1.32 4.76
C TRP A 66 -9.33 -1.92 5.55
N ASP A 67 -9.05 -3.21 5.34
CA ASP A 67 -7.90 -3.91 5.88
C ASP A 67 -6.65 -3.63 5.02
N ILE A 68 -5.50 -3.58 5.67
CA ILE A 68 -4.21 -3.39 5.00
C ILE A 68 -3.86 -4.70 4.27
N PRO A 69 -3.69 -4.69 2.94
CA PRO A 69 -3.20 -5.86 2.22
C PRO A 69 -1.69 -6.04 2.44
N ALA A 70 -1.23 -7.27 2.41
CA ALA A 70 0.19 -7.60 2.48
C ALA A 70 0.93 -7.26 1.17
N PRO A 71 2.26 -7.05 1.23
CA PRO A 71 3.11 -6.80 0.07
C PRO A 71 3.20 -7.96 -0.92
N TYR A 72 2.93 -9.18 -0.48
CA TYR A 72 2.98 -10.38 -1.31
C TYR A 72 1.76 -11.29 -1.06
N PHE A 73 1.62 -12.26 -1.95
CA PHE A 73 0.61 -13.31 -1.84
C PHE A 73 1.10 -14.45 -0.95
N CYS A 74 0.16 -15.20 -0.39
CA CYS A 74 0.44 -16.34 0.47
C CYS A 74 1.32 -17.36 -0.26
N PRO A 75 2.47 -17.77 0.31
CA PRO A 75 3.38 -18.71 -0.32
C PRO A 75 2.76 -20.10 -0.53
N ASP A 76 1.83 -20.52 0.33
CA ASP A 76 1.22 -21.85 0.25
C ASP A 76 0.07 -21.96 -0.77
N CYS A 77 -0.72 -20.89 -0.94
CA CYS A 77 -1.96 -20.96 -1.73
C CYS A 77 -2.12 -19.83 -2.76
N GLY A 78 -1.19 -18.89 -2.84
CA GLY A 78 -1.23 -17.74 -3.76
C GLY A 78 -2.35 -16.73 -3.47
N SER A 79 -3.12 -16.90 -2.39
CA SER A 79 -4.20 -15.97 -2.01
C SER A 79 -3.65 -14.72 -1.33
N THR A 80 -4.41 -13.62 -1.35
CA THR A 80 -3.99 -12.39 -0.66
C THR A 80 -3.86 -12.60 0.84
N MET A 81 -2.86 -11.94 1.41
CA MET A 81 -2.70 -11.84 2.85
C MET A 81 -3.08 -10.45 3.31
N LYS A 82 -3.55 -10.35 4.55
CA LYS A 82 -3.87 -9.09 5.22
C LYS A 82 -2.96 -8.90 6.41
N VAL A 83 -2.69 -7.64 6.74
CA VAL A 83 -1.95 -7.28 7.94
C VAL A 83 -2.89 -7.27 9.13
N VAL A 84 -2.53 -8.01 10.18
CA VAL A 84 -3.24 -8.04 11.46
C VAL A 84 -2.26 -7.66 12.55
N LYS A 85 -2.60 -6.62 13.32
CA LYS A 85 -1.83 -6.25 14.52
C LYS A 85 -2.41 -6.98 15.73
N ARG A 86 -1.55 -7.64 16.50
CA ARG A 86 -1.90 -8.26 17.79
C ARG A 86 -0.81 -7.91 18.80
N ASP A 87 -1.24 -7.36 19.92
CA ASP A 87 -0.36 -6.80 20.93
C ASP A 87 0.56 -5.76 20.28
N ASP A 88 1.89 -5.98 20.31
CA ASP A 88 2.90 -5.14 19.67
C ASP A 88 3.50 -5.75 18.39
N LYS A 89 2.91 -6.85 17.90
CA LYS A 89 3.41 -7.59 16.74
C LYS A 89 2.48 -7.48 15.55
N THR A 90 3.07 -7.24 14.40
CA THR A 90 2.36 -7.20 13.13
C THR A 90 2.50 -8.57 12.45
N TYR A 91 1.39 -9.13 11.97
CA TYR A 91 1.36 -10.43 11.28
C TYR A 91 0.74 -10.28 9.89
N TYR A 92 1.27 -10.99 8.89
CA TYR A 92 0.53 -11.25 7.67
C TYR A 92 -0.27 -12.54 7.85
N VAL A 93 -1.57 -12.48 7.58
CA VAL A 93 -2.50 -13.60 7.72
C VAL A 93 -3.20 -13.82 6.38
N CYS A 94 -3.20 -15.06 5.89
CA CYS A 94 -3.91 -15.39 4.67
C CYS A 94 -5.42 -15.16 4.83
N THR A 95 -6.06 -14.60 3.80
CA THR A 95 -7.52 -14.39 3.80
C THR A 95 -8.30 -15.63 3.36
N ASN A 96 -7.62 -16.63 2.78
CA ASN A 96 -8.29 -17.83 2.28
C ASN A 96 -8.67 -18.76 3.44
N HIS A 97 -9.94 -19.12 3.55
CA HIS A 97 -10.45 -20.00 4.60
C HIS A 97 -9.83 -21.40 4.59
N GLY A 98 -9.36 -21.88 3.43
CA GLY A 98 -8.64 -23.15 3.32
C GLY A 98 -7.17 -23.09 3.73
N CYS A 99 -6.60 -21.90 3.88
CA CYS A 99 -5.18 -21.71 4.18
C CYS A 99 -5.00 -20.94 5.50
N LYS A 100 -4.51 -21.63 6.53
CA LYS A 100 -4.25 -21.04 7.85
C LYS A 100 -2.85 -20.42 7.98
N HIS A 101 -2.22 -20.08 6.85
CA HIS A 101 -0.88 -19.50 6.86
C HIS A 101 -0.87 -18.13 7.54
N ARG A 102 0.08 -17.94 8.44
CA ARG A 102 0.37 -16.68 9.11
C ARG A 102 1.86 -16.54 9.34
N GLU A 103 2.36 -15.33 9.23
CA GLU A 103 3.77 -15.01 9.44
C GLU A 103 3.89 -13.68 10.18
N LEU A 104 4.99 -13.52 10.91
CA LEU A 104 5.28 -12.31 11.65
C LEU A 104 6.07 -11.35 10.75
N VAL A 105 5.56 -10.12 10.62
CA VAL A 105 6.23 -9.05 9.90
C VAL A 105 7.43 -8.62 10.72
N LYS A 106 8.63 -8.77 10.16
CA LYS A 106 9.82 -8.15 10.71
C LYS A 106 9.87 -6.74 10.13
N GLU A 107 9.58 -5.74 10.94
CA GLU A 107 9.89 -4.36 10.57
C GLU A 107 11.42 -4.25 10.59
N GLU A 108 12.05 -4.35 9.42
CA GLU A 108 13.46 -3.98 9.27
C GLU A 108 13.53 -2.45 9.40
N GLU A 109 14.01 -1.99 10.55
CA GLU A 109 14.32 -0.58 10.87
C GLU A 109 15.32 0.05 9.89
#